data_AF-A0A098LDS8-F1
#
_entry.id   AF-A0A098LDS8-F1
#
_cell.length_a   1.000
_cell.length_b   1.000
_cell.length_c   1.000
_cell.angle_alpha   90.00
_cell.angle_beta   90.00
_cell.angle_gamma   90.00
#
_symmetry.space_group_name_H-M   'P 1'
#
loop_
_entity.id
_entity.type
_entity.pdbx_description
1 polymer ?
#
loop_
_entity_poly.entity_id
_entity_poly.type
_entity_poly.pdbx_seq_one_letter_code
_entity_poly.pdbx_strand_id
1 'polypeptide(L)'
;MKIRILIFFLMLGISSSLIAQIERPVTWSTSISKKEVKAGEIVELIFTAQIKSGWYLYSSDFDPNLGPNVTEIEIEKNPSFEVVGKLISVDSKKKYDSLWGGEYRYFKGTGVFKQKIKILKDNPVIQVSLNAQACTDVSGKCVPVSGDFTFEGIKVTAGPVKETPPSPTPSNPKTSVKPTGALDKNSSIAELELEKSKLITRTPDGKDESIEVLKTFVRKWGN
;
A
#
# COMPACT_ATOMS: atom_id res chain seq x y z
N MET A 1 -27.60 -33.72 50.51
CA MET A 1 -26.38 -32.92 50.23
C MET A 1 -25.53 -33.48 49.09
N LYS A 2 -25.23 -34.80 49.07
CA LYS A 2 -24.39 -35.44 48.04
C LYS A 2 -24.86 -35.26 46.58
N ILE A 3 -26.18 -35.31 46.33
CA ILE A 3 -26.76 -35.11 44.99
C ILE A 3 -26.67 -33.65 44.49
N ARG A 4 -26.73 -32.67 45.40
CA ARG A 4 -26.56 -31.25 45.05
C ARG A 4 -25.10 -30.92 44.69
N ILE A 5 -24.15 -31.57 45.36
CA ILE A 5 -22.73 -31.47 45.04
C ILE A 5 -22.43 -32.14 43.70
N LEU A 6 -23.06 -33.27 43.39
CA LEU A 6 -22.89 -33.95 42.09
C LEU A 6 -23.44 -33.12 40.92
N ILE A 7 -24.61 -32.48 41.08
CA ILE A 7 -25.18 -31.57 40.07
C ILE A 7 -24.30 -30.33 39.87
N PHE A 8 -23.69 -29.82 40.94
CA PHE A 8 -22.75 -28.69 40.86
C PHE A 8 -21.48 -29.06 40.06
N PHE A 9 -20.90 -30.24 40.31
CA PHE A 9 -19.75 -30.73 39.53
C PHE A 9 -20.10 -31.09 38.08
N LEU A 10 -21.32 -31.57 37.81
CA LEU A 10 -21.81 -31.84 36.45
C LEU A 10 -22.04 -30.55 35.63
N MET A 11 -22.53 -29.48 36.27
CA MET A 11 -22.66 -28.17 35.63
C MET A 11 -21.30 -27.49 35.39
N LEU A 12 -20.28 -27.75 36.23
CA LEU A 12 -18.94 -27.20 36.07
C LEU A 12 -18.17 -27.81 34.88
N GLY A 13 -18.46 -29.08 34.53
CA GLY A 13 -17.82 -29.81 33.44
C GLY A 13 -18.26 -29.43 32.02
N ILE A 14 -19.35 -28.65 31.87
CA ILE A 14 -19.91 -28.23 30.56
C ILE A 14 -19.33 -26.87 30.12
N SER A 15 -18.41 -26.29 30.90
CA SER A 15 -17.64 -25.09 30.54
C SER A 15 -16.58 -25.36 29.44
N SER A 16 -16.90 -26.23 28.48
CA SER A 16 -16.03 -26.62 27.39
C SER A 16 -15.87 -25.45 26.42
N SER A 17 -14.65 -24.93 26.39
CA SER A 17 -14.07 -23.97 25.47
C SER A 17 -14.83 -23.79 24.15
N LEU A 18 -15.52 -22.65 24.00
CA LEU A 18 -15.96 -22.16 22.69
C LEU A 18 -14.70 -21.82 21.88
N ILE A 19 -14.27 -22.74 21.02
CA ILE A 19 -13.24 -22.45 20.02
C ILE A 19 -13.92 -21.60 18.95
N ALA A 20 -13.76 -20.28 19.03
CA ALA A 20 -14.11 -19.39 17.93
C ALA A 20 -13.17 -19.68 16.77
N GLN A 21 -13.61 -20.47 15.78
CA GLN A 21 -12.83 -20.71 14.58
C GLN A 21 -12.82 -19.44 13.73
N ILE A 22 -11.64 -18.86 13.55
CA ILE A 22 -11.44 -17.72 12.65
C ILE A 22 -11.74 -18.22 11.23
N GLU A 23 -12.83 -17.73 10.66
CA GLU A 23 -13.22 -18.01 9.29
C GLU A 23 -12.20 -17.37 8.34
N ARG A 24 -11.56 -18.19 7.51
CA ARG A 24 -10.59 -17.76 6.50
C ARG A 24 -11.22 -17.90 5.12
N PRO A 25 -11.95 -16.89 4.63
CA PRO A 25 -12.65 -16.97 3.34
C PRO A 25 -11.73 -16.79 2.14
N VAL A 26 -10.49 -16.34 2.36
CA VAL A 26 -9.51 -16.08 1.32
C VAL A 26 -8.20 -16.78 1.66
N THR A 27 -7.64 -17.50 0.70
CA THR A 27 -6.28 -18.02 0.75
C THR A 27 -5.42 -17.32 -0.30
N TRP A 28 -4.15 -17.11 0.02
CA TRP A 28 -3.24 -16.35 -0.83
C TRP A 28 -2.14 -17.24 -1.38
N SER A 29 -1.73 -16.93 -2.60
CA SER A 29 -0.50 -17.44 -3.21
C SER A 29 0.23 -16.28 -3.87
N THR A 30 1.56 -16.36 -3.91
CA THR A 30 2.39 -15.29 -4.47
C THR A 30 3.32 -15.83 -5.54
N SER A 31 3.64 -14.97 -6.50
CA SER A 31 4.63 -15.26 -7.53
C SER A 31 5.29 -13.97 -8.00
N ILE A 32 6.42 -14.11 -8.69
CA ILE A 32 7.12 -12.98 -9.31
C ILE A 32 7.16 -13.20 -10.81
N SER A 33 6.99 -12.13 -11.59
CA SER A 33 6.97 -12.20 -13.06
C SER A 33 8.28 -12.74 -13.65
N LYS A 34 9.42 -12.50 -12.99
CA LYS A 34 10.75 -12.93 -13.44
C LYS A 34 11.72 -13.06 -12.26
N LYS A 35 12.50 -14.13 -12.25
CA LYS A 35 13.54 -14.36 -11.22
C LYS A 35 14.96 -14.00 -11.67
N GLU A 36 15.22 -13.91 -12.96
CA GLU A 36 16.51 -13.49 -13.51
C GLU A 36 16.35 -12.15 -14.20
N VAL A 37 16.97 -11.11 -13.65
CA VAL A 37 16.75 -9.72 -14.07
C VAL A 37 18.08 -9.00 -14.28
N LYS A 38 18.05 -7.83 -14.93
CA LYS A 38 19.16 -6.88 -14.91
C LYS A 38 18.93 -5.82 -13.83
N ALA A 39 20.00 -5.21 -13.35
CA ALA A 39 19.88 -4.04 -12.48
C ALA A 39 19.10 -2.92 -13.20
N GLY A 40 18.13 -2.34 -12.50
CA GLY A 40 17.19 -1.35 -13.01
C GLY A 40 15.95 -1.93 -13.72
N GLU A 41 15.85 -3.25 -13.91
CA GLU A 41 14.66 -3.89 -14.50
C GLU A 41 13.47 -3.87 -13.53
N ILE A 42 12.26 -3.70 -14.09
CA ILE A 42 11.01 -3.72 -13.33
C ILE A 42 10.39 -5.11 -13.42
N VAL A 43 10.03 -5.65 -12.28
CA VAL A 43 9.28 -6.92 -12.12
C VAL A 43 7.96 -6.67 -11.43
N GLU A 44 7.04 -7.63 -11.54
CA GLU A 44 5.76 -7.61 -10.86
C GLU A 44 5.74 -8.65 -9.74
N LEU A 45 5.44 -8.20 -8.52
CA LEU A 45 4.97 -9.07 -7.45
C LEU A 45 3.49 -9.34 -7.69
N ILE A 46 3.11 -10.60 -7.77
CA ILE A 46 1.76 -11.04 -8.11
C ILE A 46 1.18 -11.75 -6.89
N PHE A 47 0.08 -11.23 -6.38
CA PHE A 47 -0.68 -11.81 -5.27
C PHE A 47 -1.99 -12.34 -5.82
N THR A 48 -2.22 -13.64 -5.66
CA THR A 48 -3.43 -14.31 -6.14
C THR A 48 -4.25 -14.77 -4.94
N ALA A 49 -5.43 -14.17 -4.79
CA ALA A 49 -6.44 -14.52 -3.81
C ALA A 49 -7.35 -15.61 -4.37
N GLN A 50 -7.47 -16.73 -3.68
CA GLN A 50 -8.54 -17.71 -3.89
C GLN A 50 -9.63 -17.48 -2.85
N ILE A 51 -10.82 -17.15 -3.34
CA ILE A 51 -11.94 -16.65 -2.56
C ILE A 51 -13.02 -17.73 -2.52
N LYS A 52 -13.40 -18.15 -1.31
CA LYS A 52 -14.42 -19.17 -1.09
C LYS A 52 -15.75 -18.76 -1.73
N SER A 53 -16.49 -19.74 -2.26
CA SER A 53 -17.82 -19.49 -2.81
C SER A 53 -18.74 -18.81 -1.78
N GLY A 54 -19.56 -17.86 -2.25
CA GLY A 54 -20.42 -17.02 -1.40
C GLY A 54 -19.71 -15.83 -0.73
N TRP A 55 -18.39 -15.71 -0.90
CA TRP A 55 -17.59 -14.58 -0.46
C TRP A 55 -17.11 -13.73 -1.64
N TYR A 56 -16.82 -12.46 -1.34
CA TYR A 56 -16.14 -11.54 -2.22
C TYR A 56 -15.08 -10.75 -1.46
N LEU A 57 -14.04 -10.33 -2.17
CA LEU A 57 -12.91 -9.56 -1.64
C LEU A 57 -12.91 -8.18 -2.28
N TYR A 58 -12.83 -7.11 -1.48
CA TYR A 58 -12.71 -5.76 -2.01
C TYR A 58 -11.38 -5.55 -2.73
N SER A 59 -11.39 -4.85 -3.86
CA SER A 59 -10.19 -4.57 -4.64
C SER A 59 -9.40 -3.38 -4.07
N SER A 60 -8.33 -2.98 -4.76
CA SER A 60 -7.49 -1.82 -4.40
C SER A 60 -7.88 -0.52 -5.12
N ASP A 61 -8.87 -0.56 -6.03
CA ASP A 61 -9.10 0.46 -7.05
C ASP A 61 -10.46 1.17 -6.96
N PHE A 62 -10.87 1.56 -5.76
CA PHE A 62 -12.01 2.44 -5.50
C PHE A 62 -11.73 3.41 -4.33
N ASP A 63 -12.64 4.34 -4.04
CA ASP A 63 -12.44 5.33 -2.98
C ASP A 63 -12.29 4.65 -1.60
N PRO A 64 -11.12 4.77 -0.94
CA PRO A 64 -10.90 4.16 0.37
C PRO A 64 -11.80 4.75 1.48
N ASN A 65 -12.42 5.91 1.25
CA ASN A 65 -13.34 6.53 2.19
C ASN A 65 -14.80 6.14 1.95
N LEU A 66 -15.08 5.32 0.91
CA LEU A 66 -16.45 4.91 0.59
C LEU A 66 -17.09 4.10 1.71
N GLY A 67 -16.29 3.41 2.52
CA GLY A 67 -16.76 2.63 3.66
C GLY A 67 -16.06 1.29 3.85
N PRO A 68 -16.05 0.42 2.83
CA PRO A 68 -15.29 -0.82 2.89
C PRO A 68 -13.78 -0.59 2.83
N ASN A 69 -13.00 -1.42 3.52
CA ASN A 69 -11.54 -1.36 3.45
C ASN A 69 -11.08 -1.96 2.12
N VAL A 70 -10.40 -1.12 1.32
CA VAL A 70 -9.71 -1.53 0.09
C VAL A 70 -8.58 -2.54 0.40
N THR A 71 -8.23 -3.37 -0.57
CA THR A 71 -6.99 -4.17 -0.45
C THR A 71 -5.79 -3.25 -0.59
N GLU A 72 -4.90 -3.31 0.39
CA GLU A 72 -3.66 -2.55 0.45
C GLU A 72 -2.47 -3.46 0.76
N ILE A 73 -1.28 -3.00 0.39
CA ILE A 73 -0.03 -3.62 0.77
C ILE A 73 0.92 -2.59 1.36
N GLU A 74 1.68 -3.01 2.35
CA GLU A 74 2.83 -2.31 2.88
C GLU A 74 4.09 -3.10 2.55
N ILE A 75 5.11 -2.42 2.03
CA ILE A 75 6.38 -3.03 1.64
C ILE A 75 7.48 -2.45 2.50
N GLU A 76 8.24 -3.30 3.17
CA GLU A 76 9.38 -2.87 3.97
C GLU A 76 10.43 -2.20 3.09
N LYS A 77 10.87 -0.99 3.46
CA LYS A 77 11.84 -0.23 2.68
C LYS A 77 13.20 -0.91 2.69
N ASN A 78 13.79 -1.11 1.51
CA ASN A 78 15.13 -1.68 1.37
C ASN A 78 15.88 -1.04 0.19
N PRO A 79 17.18 -0.71 0.33
CA PRO A 79 17.96 -0.08 -0.75
C PRO A 79 18.26 -1.00 -1.94
N SER A 80 17.84 -2.27 -1.91
CA SER A 80 17.99 -3.23 -3.02
C SER A 80 16.90 -3.11 -4.08
N PHE A 81 15.83 -2.35 -3.84
CA PHE A 81 14.76 -2.14 -4.79
C PHE A 81 14.02 -0.80 -4.58
N GLU A 82 13.19 -0.42 -5.56
CA GLU A 82 12.27 0.71 -5.48
C GLU A 82 10.84 0.26 -5.81
N VAL A 83 9.86 0.73 -5.04
CA VAL A 83 8.44 0.50 -5.33
C VAL A 83 8.02 1.45 -6.46
N VAL A 84 7.42 0.91 -7.53
CA VAL A 84 7.01 1.69 -8.69
C VAL A 84 5.49 1.73 -8.79
N GLY A 85 4.90 2.90 -8.53
CA GLY A 85 3.46 3.09 -8.62
C GLY A 85 2.67 2.39 -7.50
N LYS A 86 1.35 2.31 -7.69
CA LYS A 86 0.41 1.75 -6.72
C LYS A 86 0.09 0.28 -7.02
N LEU A 87 -0.49 -0.41 -6.03
CA LEU A 87 -1.06 -1.74 -6.19
C LEU A 87 -2.20 -1.73 -7.21
N ILE A 88 -2.08 -2.58 -8.24
CA ILE A 88 -3.08 -2.70 -9.30
C ILE A 88 -3.94 -3.94 -9.07
N SER A 89 -5.25 -3.76 -9.11
CA SER A 89 -6.24 -4.83 -9.18
C SER A 89 -6.51 -5.22 -10.63
N VAL A 90 -6.35 -6.49 -10.97
CA VAL A 90 -6.52 -6.97 -12.36
C VAL A 90 -7.94 -7.47 -12.55
N ASP A 91 -8.70 -6.85 -13.46
CA ASP A 91 -10.06 -7.25 -13.86
C ASP A 91 -11.07 -7.33 -12.69
N SER A 92 -10.98 -6.39 -11.74
CA SER A 92 -11.96 -6.28 -10.65
C SER A 92 -13.35 -5.93 -11.18
N LYS A 93 -14.38 -6.55 -10.60
CA LYS A 93 -15.79 -6.27 -10.88
C LYS A 93 -16.20 -4.97 -10.20
N LYS A 94 -17.19 -4.28 -10.76
CA LYS A 94 -17.76 -3.04 -10.24
C LYS A 94 -19.17 -3.27 -9.74
N LYS A 95 -19.56 -2.59 -8.66
CA LYS A 95 -20.95 -2.53 -8.19
C LYS A 95 -21.20 -1.20 -7.48
N TYR A 96 -22.35 -0.61 -7.74
CA TYR A 96 -22.82 0.56 -7.00
C TYR A 96 -23.56 0.13 -5.74
N ASP A 97 -23.33 0.83 -4.63
CA ASP A 97 -24.07 0.64 -3.39
C ASP A 97 -24.80 1.92 -3.00
N SER A 98 -26.12 1.81 -2.81
CA SER A 98 -26.94 2.95 -2.40
C SER A 98 -26.73 3.34 -0.93
N LEU A 99 -26.29 2.42 -0.06
CA LEU A 99 -26.00 2.73 1.33
C LEU A 99 -24.74 3.59 1.46
N TRP A 100 -23.74 3.30 0.63
CA TRP A 100 -22.49 4.06 0.59
C TRP A 100 -22.54 5.23 -0.40
N GLY A 101 -23.53 5.25 -1.30
CA GLY A 101 -23.69 6.30 -2.29
C GLY A 101 -22.61 6.30 -3.38
N GLY A 102 -21.92 5.17 -3.60
CA GLY A 102 -20.79 5.11 -4.53
C GLY A 102 -20.52 3.74 -5.14
N GLU A 103 -19.60 3.73 -6.11
CA GLU A 103 -19.12 2.52 -6.78
C GLU A 103 -17.95 1.91 -6.01
N TYR A 104 -18.07 0.63 -5.65
CA TYR A 104 -16.97 -0.17 -5.14
C TYR A 104 -16.57 -1.26 -6.12
N ARG A 105 -15.36 -1.80 -5.90
CA ARG A 105 -14.80 -2.83 -6.76
C ARG A 105 -14.37 -4.06 -5.97
N TYR A 106 -14.51 -5.23 -6.57
CA TYR A 106 -14.39 -6.49 -5.85
C TYR A 106 -14.06 -7.70 -6.75
N PHE A 107 -13.69 -8.81 -6.11
CA PHE A 107 -13.40 -10.10 -6.72
C PHE A 107 -14.31 -11.19 -6.17
N LYS A 108 -14.60 -12.20 -7.00
CA LYS A 108 -15.27 -13.45 -6.61
C LYS A 108 -14.55 -14.63 -7.25
N GLY A 109 -14.36 -15.71 -6.51
CA GLY A 109 -13.62 -16.89 -6.97
C GLY A 109 -12.11 -16.66 -6.94
N THR A 110 -11.60 -15.79 -7.82
CA THR A 110 -10.18 -15.44 -7.87
C THR A 110 -10.00 -13.93 -7.99
N GLY A 111 -9.05 -13.38 -7.25
CA GLY A 111 -8.59 -12.00 -7.37
C GLY A 111 -7.09 -11.96 -7.60
N VAL A 112 -6.63 -11.03 -8.45
CA VAL A 112 -5.20 -10.87 -8.76
C VAL A 112 -4.80 -9.42 -8.54
N PHE A 113 -3.75 -9.24 -7.74
CA PHE A 113 -3.14 -7.96 -7.44
C PHE A 113 -1.69 -7.96 -7.92
N LYS A 114 -1.24 -6.83 -8.48
CA LYS A 114 0.10 -6.66 -9.00
C LYS A 114 0.76 -5.40 -8.44
N GLN A 115 1.96 -5.55 -7.91
CA GLN A 115 2.82 -4.43 -7.53
C GLN A 115 4.10 -4.44 -8.36
N LYS A 116 4.42 -3.32 -8.99
CA LYS A 116 5.68 -3.17 -9.73
C LYS A 116 6.81 -2.79 -8.78
N ILE A 117 7.94 -3.48 -8.92
CA ILE A 117 9.17 -3.26 -8.16
C ILE A 117 10.33 -3.15 -9.13
N LYS A 118 11.17 -2.13 -8.98
CA LYS A 118 12.41 -1.97 -9.72
C LYS A 118 13.56 -2.57 -8.92
N ILE A 119 14.29 -3.51 -9.49
CA ILE A 119 15.39 -4.20 -8.79
C ILE A 119 16.67 -3.41 -8.98
N LEU A 120 17.35 -3.05 -7.89
CA LEU A 120 18.56 -2.22 -7.91
C LEU A 120 19.84 -3.00 -7.58
N LYS A 121 19.74 -3.99 -6.68
CA LYS A 121 20.88 -4.78 -6.19
C LYS A 121 20.59 -6.27 -6.30
N ASP A 122 21.64 -7.08 -6.24
CA ASP A 122 21.53 -8.52 -6.26
C ASP A 122 20.94 -9.08 -4.96
N ASN A 123 20.26 -10.24 -5.06
CA ASN A 123 19.56 -10.92 -3.97
C ASN A 123 18.66 -10.00 -3.10
N PRO A 124 17.76 -9.21 -3.70
CA PRO A 124 16.81 -8.41 -2.94
C PRO A 124 15.88 -9.33 -2.13
N VAL A 125 15.60 -8.92 -0.89
CA VAL A 125 14.57 -9.51 -0.03
C VAL A 125 13.45 -8.51 0.08
N ILE A 126 12.26 -8.87 -0.40
CA ILE A 126 11.09 -7.97 -0.42
C ILE A 126 10.04 -8.54 0.53
N GLN A 127 9.88 -7.89 1.68
CA GLN A 127 8.87 -8.23 2.68
C GLN A 127 7.63 -7.37 2.46
N VAL A 128 6.47 -8.02 2.42
CA VAL A 128 5.19 -7.38 2.11
C VAL A 128 4.13 -7.84 3.10
N SER A 129 3.47 -6.89 3.76
CA SER A 129 2.26 -7.12 4.52
C SER A 129 1.04 -6.69 3.70
N LEU A 130 0.03 -7.54 3.62
CA LEU A 130 -1.21 -7.29 2.90
C LEU A 130 -2.36 -7.19 3.89
N ASN A 131 -3.21 -6.18 3.72
CA ASN A 131 -4.46 -6.02 4.46
C ASN A 131 -5.62 -5.85 3.48
N ALA A 132 -6.75 -6.47 3.78
CA ALA A 132 -7.94 -6.43 2.97
C ALA A 132 -9.19 -6.76 3.80
N GLN A 133 -10.36 -6.62 3.18
CA GLN A 133 -11.62 -7.02 3.77
C GLN A 133 -12.42 -7.89 2.80
N ALA A 134 -12.93 -9.01 3.31
CA ALA A 134 -13.82 -9.90 2.57
C ALA A 134 -15.20 -9.91 3.22
N CYS A 135 -16.25 -9.97 2.42
CA CYS A 135 -17.63 -10.08 2.90
C CYS A 135 -18.37 -11.20 2.19
N THR A 136 -19.47 -11.65 2.78
CA THR A 136 -20.35 -12.63 2.16
C THR A 136 -21.68 -12.02 1.72
N ASP A 137 -22.11 -12.37 0.51
CA ASP A 137 -23.43 -11.99 0.01
C ASP A 137 -24.56 -12.75 0.73
N VAL A 138 -24.25 -13.83 1.45
CA VAL A 138 -25.25 -14.72 2.07
C VAL A 138 -25.73 -14.17 3.40
N SER A 139 -24.81 -13.76 4.29
CA SER A 139 -25.15 -13.25 5.62
C SER A 139 -24.84 -11.77 5.81
N GLY A 140 -24.20 -11.11 4.83
CA GLY A 140 -23.73 -9.73 4.95
C GLY A 140 -22.53 -9.56 5.90
N LYS A 141 -22.00 -10.66 6.46
CA LYS A 141 -20.85 -10.63 7.37
C LYS A 141 -19.59 -10.20 6.61
N CYS A 142 -18.80 -9.33 7.22
CA CYS A 142 -17.48 -8.94 6.75
C CYS A 142 -16.39 -9.35 7.74
N VAL A 143 -15.24 -9.80 7.24
CA VAL A 143 -14.07 -10.17 8.03
C VAL A 143 -12.80 -9.54 7.45
N PRO A 144 -11.86 -9.10 8.31
CA PRO A 144 -10.54 -8.70 7.85
C PRO A 144 -9.77 -9.91 7.32
N VAL A 145 -8.97 -9.69 6.29
CA VAL A 145 -8.07 -10.67 5.68
C VAL A 145 -6.69 -10.03 5.61
N SER A 146 -5.68 -10.73 6.12
CA SER A 146 -4.30 -10.27 6.05
C SER A 146 -3.36 -11.39 5.62
N GLY A 147 -2.14 -11.03 5.21
CA GLY A 147 -1.08 -11.98 4.91
C GLY A 147 0.28 -11.31 4.84
N ASP A 148 1.31 -11.99 5.35
CA ASP A 148 2.69 -11.56 5.27
C ASP A 148 3.43 -12.45 4.26
N PHE A 149 4.15 -11.83 3.34
CA PHE A 149 4.82 -12.51 2.24
C PHE A 149 6.26 -12.03 2.09
N THR A 150 7.14 -12.95 1.73
CA THR A 150 8.53 -12.65 1.43
C THR A 150 8.87 -13.13 0.03
N PHE A 151 9.41 -12.23 -0.80
CA PHE A 151 9.93 -12.56 -2.12
C PHE A 151 11.45 -12.54 -2.10
N GLU A 152 12.04 -13.67 -2.47
CA GLU A 152 13.48 -13.93 -2.48
C GLU A 152 13.89 -14.70 -3.74
N GLY A 153 15.20 -14.88 -3.93
CA GLY A 153 15.75 -15.69 -5.02
C GLY A 153 15.69 -14.98 -6.39
N ILE A 154 15.65 -13.66 -6.38
CA ILE A 154 15.81 -12.84 -7.58
C ILE A 154 17.31 -12.67 -7.83
N LYS A 155 17.78 -13.15 -8.98
CA LYS A 155 19.18 -13.08 -9.40
C LYS A 155 19.37 -11.93 -10.38
N VAL A 156 20.31 -11.05 -10.07
CA VAL A 156 20.71 -9.98 -10.99
C VAL A 156 21.83 -10.48 -11.88
N THR A 157 21.50 -10.76 -13.14
CA THR A 157 22.49 -11.14 -14.14
C THR A 157 23.28 -9.90 -14.57
N ALA A 158 24.60 -9.99 -14.52
CA ALA A 158 25.49 -8.97 -15.05
C ALA A 158 25.42 -8.96 -16.59
N GLY A 159 24.50 -8.16 -17.15
CA GLY A 159 24.60 -7.71 -18.54
C GLY A 159 25.69 -6.63 -18.65
N PRO A 160 26.28 -6.39 -19.84
CA PRO A 160 27.46 -5.54 -19.97
C PRO A 160 27.14 -4.15 -19.43
N VAL A 161 27.75 -3.82 -18.29
CA VAL A 161 27.81 -2.46 -17.78
C VAL A 161 28.68 -1.73 -18.78
N LYS A 162 28.05 -0.99 -19.69
CA LYS A 162 28.75 0.11 -20.36
C LYS A 162 28.95 1.15 -19.28
N GLU A 163 29.99 0.95 -18.47
CA GLU A 163 30.62 1.99 -17.69
C GLU A 163 30.95 3.08 -18.69
N THR A 164 30.13 4.12 -18.70
CA THR A 164 30.57 5.38 -19.29
C THR A 164 31.56 5.92 -18.27
N PRO A 165 32.86 6.06 -18.63
CA PRO A 165 33.85 6.58 -17.71
C PRO A 165 33.40 7.96 -17.19
N PRO A 166 33.70 8.29 -15.93
CA PRO A 166 33.41 9.61 -15.39
C PRO A 166 34.18 10.66 -16.20
N SER A 167 33.45 11.53 -16.90
CA SER A 167 34.03 12.72 -17.49
C SER A 167 34.56 13.60 -16.35
N PRO A 168 35.80 14.10 -16.45
CA PRO A 168 36.45 14.82 -15.37
C PRO A 168 35.84 16.20 -15.17
N THR A 169 35.41 16.49 -13.94
CA THR A 169 35.23 17.88 -13.45
C THR A 169 36.61 18.51 -13.25
N PRO A 170 36.86 19.75 -13.70
CA PRO A 170 38.07 20.48 -13.33
C PRO A 170 38.00 20.95 -11.86
N SER A 171 38.96 20.50 -11.06
CA SER A 171 39.40 21.12 -9.80
C SER A 171 40.19 22.39 -10.15
N ASN A 172 40.08 23.54 -9.48
CA ASN A 172 40.52 23.88 -8.11
C ASN A 172 40.36 25.43 -7.90
N PRO A 173 40.77 26.11 -6.79
CA PRO A 173 40.99 25.71 -5.38
C PRO A 173 40.36 26.63 -4.29
N LYS A 174 40.24 26.04 -3.08
CA LYS A 174 40.33 26.61 -1.70
C LYS A 174 39.31 27.70 -1.28
N THR A 175 38.58 27.49 -0.18
CA THR A 175 39.11 27.79 1.17
C THR A 175 38.37 27.02 2.29
N SER A 176 39.18 26.55 3.23
CA SER A 176 38.88 25.92 4.53
C SER A 176 37.96 26.74 5.44
N VAL A 177 36.99 26.11 6.12
CA VAL A 177 36.84 26.09 7.61
C VAL A 177 35.92 24.91 8.02
N LYS A 178 36.35 24.14 9.02
CA LYS A 178 35.56 23.28 9.94
C LYS A 178 35.97 23.74 11.37
N PRO A 179 35.23 23.57 12.51
CA PRO A 179 34.04 22.75 12.83
C PRO A 179 32.85 23.58 13.38
N THR A 180 31.62 23.08 13.54
CA THR A 180 31.16 22.19 14.65
C THR A 180 29.62 22.07 14.58
N GLY A 181 29.04 20.89 14.84
CA GLY A 181 27.83 20.70 15.66
C GLY A 181 26.42 21.09 15.15
N ALA A 182 25.51 20.11 15.33
CA ALA A 182 24.05 20.21 15.57
C ALA A 182 23.08 20.32 14.36
N LEU A 183 22.10 19.41 14.39
CA LEU A 183 20.88 19.38 13.58
C LEU A 183 20.06 20.66 13.77
N ASP A 184 19.70 21.32 12.67
CA ASP A 184 18.81 22.48 12.70
C ASP A 184 17.57 22.25 11.83
N LYS A 185 16.40 22.20 12.46
CA LYS A 185 15.07 21.96 11.84
C LYS A 185 14.52 23.18 11.07
N ASN A 186 15.30 24.26 10.95
CA ASN A 186 14.85 25.53 10.41
C ASN A 186 15.10 25.74 8.91
N SER A 187 15.82 24.85 8.22
CA SER A 187 16.02 24.99 6.76
C SER A 187 14.78 24.60 5.95
N SER A 188 13.97 23.65 6.44
CA SER A 188 12.80 23.18 5.67
C SER A 188 11.62 24.15 5.75
N ILE A 189 11.48 24.95 6.81
CA ILE A 189 10.39 25.93 6.89
C ILE A 189 10.61 27.08 5.92
N ALA A 190 11.84 27.58 5.80
CA ALA A 190 12.17 28.61 4.81
C ALA A 190 11.98 28.12 3.37
N GLU A 191 12.30 26.85 3.10
CA GLU A 191 12.12 26.23 1.78
C GLU A 191 10.63 26.02 1.45
N LEU A 192 9.82 25.62 2.44
CA LEU A 192 8.36 25.49 2.32
C LEU A 192 7.66 26.87 2.19
N GLU A 193 8.16 27.91 2.85
CA GLU A 193 7.66 29.28 2.69
C GLU A 193 7.97 29.84 1.31
N LEU A 194 9.15 29.54 0.76
CA LEU A 194 9.52 29.89 -0.62
C LEU A 194 8.63 29.16 -1.63
N GLU A 195 8.37 27.87 -1.44
CA GLU A 195 7.47 27.10 -2.31
C GLU A 195 6.03 27.60 -2.23
N LYS A 196 5.53 27.88 -1.02
CA LYS A 196 4.20 28.47 -0.80
C LYS A 196 4.09 29.84 -1.48
N SER A 197 5.15 30.66 -1.44
CA SER A 197 5.15 31.98 -2.10
C SER A 197 5.01 31.90 -3.63
N LYS A 198 5.46 30.81 -4.26
CA LYS A 198 5.34 30.57 -5.71
C LYS A 198 3.91 30.19 -6.14
N LEU A 199 3.08 29.72 -5.20
CA LEU A 199 1.71 29.27 -5.45
C LEU A 199 0.66 30.36 -5.19
N ILE A 200 1.05 31.49 -4.61
CA ILE A 200 0.15 32.59 -4.28
C ILE A 200 0.09 33.59 -5.45
N THR A 201 -1.06 33.68 -6.10
CA THR A 201 -1.36 34.76 -7.05
C THR A 201 -1.75 36.01 -6.26
N ARG A 202 -1.01 37.12 -6.46
CA ARG A 202 -1.30 38.42 -5.82
C ARG A 202 -1.75 39.45 -6.84
N THR A 203 -2.63 40.35 -6.43
CA THR A 203 -2.95 41.58 -7.18
C THR A 203 -1.80 42.60 -7.10
N PRO A 204 -1.81 43.63 -7.98
CA PRO A 204 -0.88 44.76 -7.87
C PRO A 204 -0.88 45.45 -6.49
N ASP A 205 -2.01 45.38 -5.77
CA ASP A 205 -2.17 45.92 -4.42
C ASP A 205 -1.72 44.97 -3.30
N GLY A 206 -1.11 43.83 -3.65
CA GLY A 206 -0.48 42.89 -2.72
C GLY A 206 -1.44 41.94 -1.99
N LYS A 207 -2.73 41.90 -2.35
CA LYS A 207 -3.70 40.97 -1.75
C LYS A 207 -3.61 39.59 -2.38
N ASP A 208 -3.69 38.55 -1.55
CA ASP A 208 -3.74 37.15 -1.96
C ASP A 208 -5.14 36.81 -2.52
N GLU A 209 -5.21 36.45 -3.80
CA GLU A 209 -6.45 36.08 -4.48
C GLU A 209 -6.54 34.57 -4.79
N SER A 210 -5.59 33.77 -4.30
CA SER A 210 -5.55 32.32 -4.59
C SER A 210 -6.87 31.61 -4.24
N ILE A 211 -7.51 32.00 -3.14
CA ILE A 211 -8.81 31.47 -2.71
C ILE A 211 -9.95 31.90 -3.63
N GLU A 212 -9.91 33.12 -4.17
CA GLU A 212 -10.97 33.65 -5.04
C GLU A 212 -10.89 33.05 -6.45
N VAL A 213 -9.67 32.85 -6.95
CA VAL A 213 -9.40 32.09 -8.18
C VAL A 213 -9.88 30.65 -8.05
N LEU A 214 -9.58 29.97 -6.92
CA LEU A 214 -10.05 28.61 -6.67
C LEU A 214 -11.58 28.53 -6.57
N LYS A 215 -12.22 29.46 -5.86
CA LYS A 215 -13.70 29.54 -5.78
C LYS A 215 -14.33 29.76 -7.16
N THR A 216 -13.71 30.58 -8.00
CA THR A 216 -14.18 30.84 -9.37
C THR A 216 -13.99 29.61 -10.26
N PHE A 217 -12.86 28.91 -10.14
CA PHE A 217 -12.60 27.67 -10.86
C PHE A 217 -13.60 26.58 -10.49
N VAL A 218 -13.84 26.36 -9.20
CA VAL A 218 -14.82 25.37 -8.70
C VAL A 218 -16.24 25.71 -9.18
N ARG A 219 -16.64 26.99 -9.15
CA ARG A 219 -17.94 27.39 -9.74
C ARG A 219 -18.04 27.12 -11.24
N LYS A 220 -16.94 27.25 -11.97
CA LYS A 220 -16.91 27.13 -13.43
C LYS A 220 -16.85 25.67 -13.90
N TRP A 221 -16.25 24.78 -13.11
CA TRP A 221 -15.91 23.42 -13.55
C TRP A 221 -16.35 22.30 -12.58
N GLY A 222 -16.93 22.64 -11.42
CA GLY A 222 -17.31 21.69 -10.37
C GLY A 222 -18.73 21.15 -10.48
N ASN A 223 -19.20 20.86 -11.70
CA ASN A 223 -20.39 20.03 -11.93
C ASN A 223 -19.96 18.59 -12.22
#